data_AF-E0S7N7-F1
#
_entry.id   AF-E0S7N7-F1
#
_cell.length_a   1.000
_cell.length_b   1.000
_cell.length_c   1.000
_cell.angle_alpha   90.00
_cell.angle_beta   90.00
_cell.angle_gamma   90.00
#
_symmetry.space_group_name_H-M   'P 1'
#
loop_
_entity.id
_entity.type
_entity.pdbx_description
1 polymer ?
#
loop_
_entity_poly.entity_id
_entity_poly.type
_entity_poly.pdbx_seq_one_letter_code
_entity_poly.pdbx_strand_id
1 'polypeptide(L)'
;MVYKRKRNVKIDNGLPYAIYKPGSFDVSSLEEYVPPSLDTGMEADEEKELHLKKIMEGEKGNIPIPVITKVDNPAREIYGKYVPKRKYVEWIGDAENEYLMNNEDRRICKESGVDEKQFYGILSTISNKQDLLEGKEKFSRMVASRILIRNEKFNPLAYVCFRKRIIKPSRRSRRSEELSKEKVERMWKELHLLEALCKLYGKRNKLERDLEDVECSLLETFCLLMKNSSRKARKKMGRKILDRHGKSPKDGVVCASGTIGDIMFDRTRIRLLKQRIQEARERACLGEYDSEAQAFKKYNNLYRT
;
A
#
# COMPACT_ATOMS: atom_id res chain seq x y z
N MET A 1 -55.73 5.93 -33.36
CA MET A 1 -55.23 6.36 -34.68
C MET A 1 -54.07 5.46 -35.08
N VAL A 2 -54.20 4.72 -36.18
CA VAL A 2 -53.19 3.74 -36.63
C VAL A 2 -52.14 4.46 -37.48
N TYR A 3 -50.90 4.58 -36.99
CA TYR A 3 -49.78 5.11 -37.77
C TYR A 3 -49.40 4.11 -38.87
N LYS A 4 -49.71 4.44 -40.14
CA LYS A 4 -49.23 3.69 -41.30
C LYS A 4 -47.71 3.91 -41.47
N ARG A 5 -46.92 2.84 -41.37
CA ARG A 5 -45.49 2.82 -41.74
C ARG A 5 -45.32 3.27 -43.20
N LYS A 6 -44.68 4.41 -43.44
CA LYS A 6 -44.13 4.76 -44.76
C LYS A 6 -42.89 3.89 -45.00
N ARG A 7 -43.00 2.87 -45.85
CA ARG A 7 -41.83 2.17 -46.40
C ARG A 7 -41.33 2.94 -47.63
N ASN A 8 -40.02 3.07 -47.76
CA ASN A 8 -39.27 3.67 -48.87
C ASN A 8 -39.19 5.21 -48.90
N VAL A 9 -38.66 5.83 -47.86
CA VAL A 9 -38.04 7.16 -48.03
C VAL A 9 -36.60 6.91 -48.50
N LYS A 10 -36.33 7.16 -49.78
CA LYS A 10 -34.95 7.20 -50.29
C LYS A 10 -34.25 8.37 -49.62
N ILE A 11 -33.11 8.10 -48.97
CA ILE A 11 -32.26 9.15 -48.39
C ILE A 11 -31.75 9.97 -49.57
N ASP A 12 -32.07 11.26 -49.58
CA ASP A 12 -31.58 12.18 -50.60
C ASP A 12 -30.10 12.48 -50.32
N ASN A 13 -29.21 11.87 -51.10
CA ASN A 13 -27.75 12.05 -50.98
C ASN A 13 -27.27 13.40 -51.54
N GLY A 14 -28.19 14.28 -51.96
CA GLY A 14 -27.89 15.57 -52.58
C GLY A 14 -27.72 16.73 -51.60
N LEU A 15 -28.02 16.56 -50.31
CA LEU A 15 -27.88 17.62 -49.31
C LEU A 15 -26.46 17.63 -48.73
N PRO A 16 -25.64 18.66 -49.03
CA PRO A 16 -24.32 18.79 -48.42
C PRO A 16 -24.48 19.17 -46.94
N TYR A 17 -24.02 18.31 -46.05
CA TYR A 17 -23.92 18.63 -44.63
C TYR A 17 -22.67 19.47 -44.40
N ALA A 18 -22.83 20.62 -43.74
CA ALA A 18 -21.71 21.47 -43.37
C ALA A 18 -20.87 20.75 -42.29
N ILE A 19 -19.68 20.29 -42.69
CA ILE A 19 -18.68 19.75 -41.76
C ILE A 19 -17.87 20.94 -41.24
N TYR A 20 -18.14 21.34 -39.99
CA TYR A 20 -17.41 22.43 -39.36
C TYR A 20 -16.04 21.93 -38.87
N LYS A 21 -14.99 22.71 -39.17
CA LYS A 21 -13.63 22.44 -38.67
C LYS A 21 -13.49 22.92 -37.22
N PRO A 22 -12.77 22.18 -36.36
CA PRO A 22 -12.48 22.63 -35.00
C PRO A 22 -11.80 24.01 -35.02
N GLY A 23 -12.36 24.98 -34.29
CA GLY A 23 -11.81 26.34 -34.13
C GLY A 23 -12.41 27.44 -34.99
N SER A 24 -13.46 27.16 -35.78
CA SER A 24 -14.12 28.16 -36.66
C SER A 24 -15.41 28.77 -36.10
N PHE A 25 -15.67 28.63 -34.80
CA PHE A 25 -16.90 29.13 -34.19
C PHE A 25 -16.80 30.61 -33.84
N ASP A 26 -17.80 31.37 -34.26
CA ASP A 26 -18.07 32.71 -33.74
C ASP A 26 -18.73 32.54 -32.36
N VAL A 27 -18.06 33.02 -31.31
CA VAL A 27 -18.49 32.88 -29.90
C VAL A 27 -19.87 33.50 -29.68
N SER A 28 -20.25 34.46 -30.52
CA SER A 28 -21.57 35.12 -30.57
C SER A 28 -22.74 34.17 -30.85
N SER A 29 -22.49 33.01 -31.44
CA SER A 29 -23.50 32.02 -31.84
C SER A 29 -23.66 30.87 -30.84
N LEU A 30 -22.84 30.84 -29.79
CA LEU A 30 -23.00 29.92 -28.67
C LEU A 30 -24.09 30.46 -27.75
N GLU A 31 -25.30 29.91 -27.86
CA GLU A 31 -26.32 30.12 -26.83
C GLU A 31 -25.77 29.58 -25.49
N GLU A 32 -25.65 30.46 -24.50
CA GLU A 32 -25.35 30.05 -23.13
C GLU A 32 -26.44 29.10 -22.66
N TYR A 33 -26.07 27.84 -22.48
CA TYR A 33 -26.96 26.85 -21.90
C TYR A 33 -27.27 27.26 -20.46
N VAL A 34 -28.47 27.79 -20.25
CA VAL A 34 -29.02 28.03 -18.91
C VAL A 34 -29.64 26.71 -18.44
N PRO A 35 -29.00 25.98 -17.51
CA PRO A 35 -29.60 24.77 -17.00
C PRO A 35 -30.90 25.12 -16.26
N PRO A 36 -32.00 24.36 -16.45
CA PRO A 36 -33.18 24.52 -15.63
C PRO A 36 -32.81 24.32 -14.15
N SER A 37 -33.51 25.01 -13.25
CA SER A 37 -33.32 24.89 -11.80
C SER A 37 -33.57 23.44 -11.37
N LEU A 38 -32.49 22.65 -11.30
CA LEU A 38 -32.49 21.27 -10.88
C LEU A 38 -32.69 21.23 -9.37
N ASP A 39 -33.85 20.70 -8.96
CA ASP A 39 -34.08 20.32 -7.57
C ASP A 39 -33.12 19.17 -7.25
N THR A 40 -32.16 19.41 -6.36
CA THR A 40 -30.97 18.57 -6.14
C THR A 40 -31.26 17.24 -5.40
N GLY A 41 -32.22 16.47 -5.89
CA GLY A 41 -32.43 15.07 -5.56
C GLY A 41 -31.70 14.18 -6.56
N MET A 42 -30.54 13.65 -6.15
CA MET A 42 -29.70 12.73 -6.94
C MET A 42 -30.47 11.53 -7.52
N GLU A 43 -31.59 11.14 -6.91
CA GLU A 43 -32.39 9.97 -7.32
C GLU A 43 -33.14 10.19 -8.65
N ALA A 44 -33.51 11.43 -9.01
CA ALA A 44 -34.35 11.67 -10.19
C ALA A 44 -33.57 11.65 -11.52
N ASP A 45 -32.26 11.89 -11.50
CA ASP A 45 -31.43 11.84 -12.71
C ASP A 45 -30.78 10.46 -12.92
N GLU A 46 -30.57 9.67 -11.86
CA GLU A 46 -30.24 8.24 -12.01
C GLU A 46 -31.41 7.45 -12.65
N GLU A 47 -32.67 7.85 -12.42
CA GLU A 47 -33.82 7.31 -13.15
C GLU A 47 -33.87 7.73 -14.64
N LYS A 48 -33.17 8.82 -15.01
CA LYS A 48 -33.15 9.39 -16.37
C LYS A 48 -31.97 8.93 -17.23
N GLU A 49 -31.39 7.75 -16.99
CA GLU A 49 -30.61 7.04 -18.01
C GLU A 49 -31.49 6.53 -19.19
N LEU A 50 -32.50 7.30 -19.60
CA LEU A 50 -33.41 7.02 -20.72
C LEU A 50 -32.64 6.82 -22.02
N HIS A 51 -31.49 7.49 -22.20
CA HIS A 51 -30.70 7.37 -23.41
C HIS A 51 -30.02 5.98 -23.52
N LEU A 52 -29.48 5.46 -22.41
CA LEU A 52 -28.93 4.11 -22.37
C LEU A 52 -30.02 3.05 -22.49
N LYS A 53 -31.16 3.23 -21.80
CA LYS A 53 -32.33 2.34 -21.93
C LYS A 53 -32.84 2.28 -23.37
N LYS A 54 -32.98 3.42 -24.06
CA LYS A 54 -33.39 3.49 -25.48
C LYS A 54 -32.41 2.78 -26.41
N ILE A 55 -31.11 2.95 -26.20
CA ILE A 55 -30.06 2.27 -26.99
C ILE A 55 -30.08 0.75 -26.72
N MET A 56 -30.29 0.33 -25.47
CA MET A 56 -30.43 -1.08 -25.10
C MET A 56 -31.74 -1.73 -25.62
N GLU A 57 -32.83 -0.95 -25.68
CA GLU A 57 -34.15 -1.35 -26.21
C GLU A 57 -34.19 -1.41 -27.76
N GLY A 58 -33.08 -1.13 -28.44
CA GLY A 58 -32.91 -1.34 -29.87
C GLY A 58 -33.04 -0.09 -30.74
N GLU A 59 -33.11 1.11 -30.16
CA GLU A 59 -32.91 2.35 -30.92
C GLU A 59 -31.44 2.46 -31.36
N LYS A 60 -31.20 2.80 -32.64
CA LYS A 60 -29.86 2.94 -33.21
C LYS A 60 -29.18 4.21 -32.67
N GLY A 61 -28.53 4.12 -31.52
CA GLY A 61 -27.60 5.15 -31.03
C GLY A 61 -26.17 4.63 -31.02
N ASN A 62 -25.21 5.46 -31.46
CA ASN A 62 -23.79 5.14 -31.31
C ASN A 62 -23.35 5.54 -29.90
N ILE A 63 -22.91 4.58 -29.09
CA ILE A 63 -22.27 4.86 -27.81
C ILE A 63 -20.81 5.22 -28.08
N PRO A 64 -20.35 6.45 -27.78
CA PRO A 64 -18.94 6.80 -27.93
C PRO A 64 -18.13 6.03 -26.90
N ILE A 65 -17.32 5.07 -27.37
CA ILE A 65 -16.37 4.35 -26.54
C ILE A 65 -15.05 5.14 -26.57
N PRO A 66 -14.56 5.66 -25.43
CA PRO A 66 -13.27 6.32 -25.39
C PRO A 66 -12.17 5.33 -25.78
N VAL A 67 -11.33 5.71 -26.75
CA VAL A 67 -10.21 4.89 -27.21
C VAL A 67 -8.96 5.26 -26.44
N ILE A 68 -8.33 4.28 -25.80
CA ILE A 68 -7.03 4.47 -25.14
C ILE A 68 -5.97 4.62 -26.24
N THR A 69 -5.45 5.84 -26.43
CA THR A 69 -4.47 6.13 -27.47
C THR A 69 -3.02 5.94 -27.04
N LYS A 70 -2.73 6.12 -25.75
CA LYS A 70 -1.37 6.04 -25.20
C LYS A 70 -1.42 5.44 -23.80
N VAL A 71 -0.43 4.61 -23.50
CA VAL A 71 -0.22 4.05 -22.16
C VAL A 71 1.05 4.66 -21.61
N ASP A 72 0.91 5.50 -20.59
CA ASP A 72 2.02 6.04 -19.81
C ASP A 72 1.98 5.41 -18.41
N ASN A 73 3.12 4.94 -17.92
CA ASN A 73 3.22 4.25 -16.63
C ASN A 73 4.45 4.72 -15.81
N PRO A 74 4.44 5.97 -15.34
CA PRO A 74 5.52 6.52 -14.52
C PRO A 74 5.63 5.81 -13.17
N ALA A 75 4.55 5.22 -12.67
CA ALA A 75 4.54 4.49 -11.40
C ALA A 75 5.51 3.30 -11.40
N ARG A 76 5.73 2.64 -12.54
CA ARG A 76 6.69 1.52 -12.64
C ARG A 76 8.13 1.98 -12.47
N GLU A 77 8.45 3.19 -12.91
CA GLU A 77 9.78 3.78 -12.74
C GLU A 77 10.01 4.21 -11.29
N ILE A 78 8.99 4.79 -10.65
CA ILE A 78 9.07 5.32 -9.28
C ILE A 78 9.05 4.21 -8.24
N TYR A 79 8.11 3.28 -8.33
CA TYR A 79 7.83 2.28 -7.29
C TYR A 79 8.35 0.87 -7.64
N GLY A 80 8.91 0.70 -8.83
CA GLY A 80 9.46 -0.58 -9.29
C GLY A 80 8.38 -1.61 -9.66
N LYS A 81 8.79 -2.88 -9.73
CA LYS A 81 7.91 -4.00 -10.09
C LYS A 81 7.17 -4.52 -8.86
N TYR A 82 5.84 -4.50 -8.89
CA TYR A 82 5.02 -5.12 -7.87
C TYR A 82 5.26 -6.64 -7.79
N VAL A 83 5.51 -7.15 -6.58
CA VAL A 83 5.66 -8.58 -6.31
C VAL A 83 4.39 -9.06 -5.59
N PRO A 84 3.56 -9.91 -6.23
CA PRO A 84 2.33 -10.38 -5.61
C PRO A 84 2.65 -11.28 -4.42
N LYS A 85 1.94 -11.05 -3.31
CA LYS A 85 2.01 -11.93 -2.14
C LYS A 85 1.20 -13.20 -2.39
N ARG A 86 1.58 -14.30 -1.73
CA ARG A 86 0.85 -15.59 -1.79
C ARG A 86 -0.53 -15.53 -1.12
N LYS A 87 -0.72 -14.60 -0.18
CA LYS A 87 -2.00 -14.35 0.51
C LYS A 87 -2.57 -13.02 0.04
N TYR A 88 -3.88 -12.86 0.17
CA TYR A 88 -4.55 -11.59 -0.05
C TYR A 88 -3.98 -10.51 0.87
N VAL A 89 -3.97 -9.27 0.37
CA VAL A 89 -3.50 -8.12 1.12
C VAL A 89 -4.61 -7.66 2.06
N GLU A 90 -4.38 -7.79 3.36
CA GLU A 90 -5.23 -7.20 4.40
C GLU A 90 -4.68 -5.79 4.71
N TRP A 91 -5.39 -4.75 4.26
CA TRP A 91 -5.01 -3.36 4.47
C TRP A 91 -6.22 -2.55 4.94
N ILE A 92 -6.06 -1.84 6.07
CA ILE A 92 -7.12 -1.07 6.73
C ILE A 92 -6.73 0.42 6.83
N GLY A 93 -5.54 0.80 6.36
CA GLY A 93 -5.07 2.18 6.41
C GLY A 93 -5.78 3.08 5.40
N ASP A 94 -6.03 4.33 5.77
CA ASP A 94 -6.49 5.36 4.85
C ASP A 94 -5.31 5.94 4.05
N ALA A 95 -5.61 6.59 2.93
CA ALA A 95 -4.61 7.36 2.20
C ALA A 95 -4.20 8.60 3.00
N GLU A 96 -2.90 8.77 3.21
CA GLU A 96 -2.37 9.91 3.95
C GLU A 96 -2.60 11.20 3.16
N ASN A 97 -3.14 12.22 3.82
CA ASN A 97 -3.37 13.54 3.24
C ASN A 97 -2.14 14.43 3.47
N GLU A 98 -1.00 14.04 2.88
CA GLU A 98 0.25 14.77 3.00
C GLU A 98 0.35 15.89 1.96
N TYR A 99 0.97 17.00 2.34
CA TYR A 99 1.29 18.07 1.40
C TYR A 99 2.47 17.65 0.52
N LEU A 100 2.30 17.73 -0.79
CA LEU A 100 3.38 17.46 -1.75
C LEU A 100 3.99 18.78 -2.22
N MET A 101 5.27 18.98 -1.90
CA MET A 101 6.00 20.19 -2.34
C MET A 101 6.15 20.23 -3.85
N ASN A 102 5.62 21.29 -4.45
CA ASN A 102 5.76 21.57 -5.87
C ASN A 102 7.16 22.14 -6.18
N ASN A 103 7.51 22.22 -7.47
CA ASN A 103 8.79 22.79 -7.90
C ASN A 103 8.98 24.25 -7.44
N GLU A 104 7.89 25.02 -7.34
CA GLU A 104 7.92 26.37 -6.80
C GLU A 104 8.30 26.38 -5.32
N ASP A 105 7.68 25.52 -4.50
CA ASP A 105 7.98 25.43 -3.07
C ASP A 105 9.45 25.07 -2.84
N ARG A 106 9.98 24.14 -3.64
CA ARG A 106 11.40 23.77 -3.58
C ARG A 106 12.35 24.93 -3.93
N ARG A 107 11.98 25.78 -4.89
CA ARG A 107 12.77 26.99 -5.22
C ARG A 107 12.75 27.97 -4.06
N ILE A 108 11.58 28.19 -3.48
CA ILE A 108 11.41 29.18 -2.40
C ILE A 108 12.09 28.72 -1.11
N CYS A 109 12.07 27.43 -0.80
CA CYS A 109 12.84 26.86 0.31
C CYS A 109 14.35 27.10 0.12
N LYS A 110 14.86 26.94 -1.11
CA LYS A 110 16.27 27.25 -1.42
C LYS A 110 16.60 28.73 -1.27
N GLU A 111 15.76 29.62 -1.79
CA GLU A 111 15.95 31.07 -1.67
C GLU A 111 15.87 31.55 -0.22
N SER A 112 15.00 30.94 0.59
CA SER A 112 14.80 31.30 1.99
C SER A 112 15.77 30.59 2.95
N GLY A 113 16.62 29.69 2.44
CA GLY A 113 17.53 28.87 3.26
C GLY A 113 16.80 27.96 4.26
N VAL A 114 15.58 27.51 3.92
CA VAL A 114 14.73 26.69 4.79
C VAL A 114 14.82 25.23 4.35
N ASP A 115 15.13 24.34 5.28
CA ASP A 115 15.13 22.90 5.04
C ASP A 115 13.70 22.37 4.86
N GLU A 116 13.53 21.29 4.09
CA GLU A 116 12.21 20.69 3.81
C GLU A 116 11.50 20.29 5.11
N LYS A 117 12.23 19.77 6.11
CA LYS A 117 11.64 19.44 7.42
C LYS A 117 11.08 20.65 8.15
N GLN A 118 11.76 21.79 8.04
CA GLN A 118 11.30 23.03 8.64
C GLN A 118 10.06 23.56 7.90
N PHE A 119 10.01 23.42 6.56
CA PHE A 119 8.82 23.75 5.78
C PHE A 119 7.59 22.97 6.25
N TYR A 120 7.69 21.63 6.40
CA TYR A 120 6.59 20.82 6.91
C TYR A 120 6.23 21.13 8.37
N GLY A 121 7.22 21.47 9.20
CA GLY A 121 6.97 21.95 10.57
C GLY A 121 6.16 23.25 10.59
N ILE A 122 6.47 24.19 9.69
CA ILE A 122 5.74 25.44 9.55
C ILE A 122 4.32 25.18 9.01
N LEU A 123 4.18 24.36 7.98
CA LEU A 123 2.88 24.01 7.39
C LEU A 123 1.95 23.34 8.40
N SER A 124 2.46 22.37 9.18
CA SER A 124 1.69 21.71 10.24
C SER A 124 1.33 22.68 11.37
N THR A 125 2.21 23.62 11.71
CA THR A 125 1.92 24.67 12.69
C THR A 125 0.80 25.59 12.21
N ILE A 126 0.85 26.04 10.96
CA ILE A 126 -0.19 26.91 10.37
C ILE A 126 -1.51 26.15 10.25
N SER A 127 -1.50 24.90 9.81
CA SER A 127 -2.71 24.08 9.68
C SER A 127 -3.40 23.83 11.03
N ASN A 128 -2.63 23.68 12.11
CA ASN A 128 -3.18 23.34 13.43
C ASN A 128 -3.52 24.57 14.29
N LYS A 129 -2.69 25.62 14.24
CA LYS A 129 -2.80 26.78 15.14
C LYS A 129 -3.28 28.05 14.46
N GLN A 130 -3.21 28.13 13.13
CA GLN A 130 -3.49 29.35 12.34
C GLN A 130 -2.66 30.58 12.73
N ASP A 131 -1.60 30.42 13.53
CA ASP A 131 -0.73 31.51 13.95
C ASP A 131 0.45 31.70 12.99
N LEU A 132 0.80 32.95 12.71
CA LEU A 132 2.00 33.31 11.95
C LEU A 132 3.22 33.30 12.87
N LEU A 133 4.30 32.64 12.44
CA LEU A 133 5.56 32.63 13.19
C LEU A 133 6.24 34.01 13.10
N GLU A 134 6.56 34.59 14.26
CA GLU A 134 7.30 35.83 14.37
C GLU A 134 8.70 35.69 13.73
N GLY A 135 9.07 36.65 12.88
CA GLY A 135 10.38 36.70 12.20
C GLY A 135 10.44 36.08 10.80
N LYS A 136 9.42 35.34 10.34
CA LYS A 136 9.31 34.80 8.97
C LYS A 136 7.97 35.08 8.29
N GLU A 137 7.35 36.22 8.60
CA GLU A 137 5.98 36.53 8.18
C GLU A 137 5.74 36.42 6.67
N LYS A 138 6.67 36.88 5.82
CA LYS A 138 6.51 36.80 4.36
C LYS A 138 6.40 35.35 3.88
N PHE A 139 7.23 34.47 4.43
CA PHE A 139 7.24 33.05 4.13
C PHE A 139 5.99 32.36 4.70
N SER A 140 5.63 32.67 5.95
CA SER A 140 4.42 32.11 6.58
C SER A 140 3.13 32.51 5.87
N ARG A 141 2.99 33.77 5.42
CA ARG A 141 1.83 34.21 4.62
C ARG A 141 1.76 33.49 3.28
N MET A 142 2.90 33.28 2.64
CA MET A 142 2.96 32.53 1.40
C MET A 142 2.57 31.06 1.60
N VAL A 143 3.11 30.38 2.62
CA VAL A 143 2.73 29.00 2.96
C VAL A 143 1.23 28.92 3.31
N ALA A 144 0.72 29.88 4.08
CA ALA A 144 -0.71 29.97 4.42
C ALA A 144 -1.58 30.12 3.17
N SER A 145 -1.14 30.86 2.14
CA SER A 145 -1.88 31.00 0.88
C SER A 145 -2.01 29.69 0.08
N ARG A 146 -1.15 28.70 0.35
CA ARG A 146 -1.21 27.36 -0.28
C ARG A 146 -2.14 26.40 0.46
N ILE A 147 -2.51 26.70 1.70
CA ILE A 147 -3.47 25.91 2.46
C ILE A 147 -4.87 26.26 1.95
N LEU A 148 -5.50 25.30 1.27
CA LEU A 148 -6.89 25.44 0.83
C LEU A 148 -7.80 25.45 2.06
N ILE A 149 -8.28 26.63 2.44
CA ILE A 149 -9.32 26.76 3.46
C ILE A 149 -10.64 26.38 2.82
N ARG A 150 -11.34 25.44 3.44
CA ARG A 150 -12.69 25.06 3.03
C ARG A 150 -13.62 26.27 3.13
N ASN A 151 -14.09 26.76 1.98
CA ASN A 151 -15.12 27.80 1.95
C ASN A 151 -16.50 27.15 1.90
N GLU A 152 -17.23 27.19 3.02
CA GLU A 152 -18.59 26.63 3.10
C GLU A 152 -19.61 27.39 2.25
N LYS A 153 -19.28 28.61 1.84
CA LYS A 153 -20.13 29.46 1.00
C LYS A 153 -19.73 29.43 -0.48
N PHE A 154 -18.98 28.40 -0.91
CA PHE A 154 -18.50 28.31 -2.28
C PHE A 154 -19.67 28.17 -3.28
N ASN A 155 -19.71 29.09 -4.23
CA ASN A 155 -20.62 29.10 -5.37
C ASN A 155 -19.74 29.38 -6.61
N PRO A 156 -19.76 28.56 -7.68
CA PRO A 156 -20.82 27.63 -8.11
C PRO A 156 -20.80 26.25 -7.45
N LEU A 157 -21.99 25.71 -7.18
CA LEU A 157 -22.21 24.41 -6.54
C LEU A 157 -21.70 23.20 -7.37
N ALA A 158 -21.41 23.38 -8.65
CA ALA A 158 -20.99 22.32 -9.57
C ALA A 158 -19.73 21.56 -9.11
N TYR A 159 -18.86 22.19 -8.31
CA TYR A 159 -17.64 21.59 -7.78
C TYR A 159 -17.77 21.10 -6.32
N VAL A 160 -18.96 21.24 -5.71
CA VAL A 160 -19.19 20.82 -4.31
C VAL A 160 -19.49 19.33 -4.26
N CYS A 161 -18.47 18.53 -3.96
CA CYS A 161 -18.56 17.08 -3.77
C CYS A 161 -18.53 16.67 -2.28
N PHE A 162 -18.85 15.39 -2.00
CA PHE A 162 -18.72 14.73 -0.68
C PHE A 162 -19.40 15.46 0.51
N ARG A 163 -20.64 15.94 0.33
CA ARG A 163 -21.41 16.57 1.41
C ARG A 163 -21.65 15.57 2.55
N LYS A 164 -21.16 15.87 3.76
CA LYS A 164 -21.39 15.04 4.96
C LYS A 164 -22.85 15.18 5.42
N ARG A 165 -23.66 14.14 5.24
CA ARG A 165 -25.01 14.02 5.82
C ARG A 165 -24.95 13.10 7.03
N ILE A 166 -24.64 13.66 8.20
CA ILE A 166 -24.51 12.88 9.44
C ILE A 166 -25.90 12.69 10.06
N ILE A 167 -26.37 11.45 10.11
CA ILE A 167 -27.59 11.08 10.85
C ILE A 167 -27.19 10.94 12.33
N LYS A 168 -27.74 11.78 13.20
CA LYS A 168 -27.55 11.66 14.66
C LYS A 168 -28.69 10.81 15.23
N PRO A 169 -28.46 9.52 15.54
CA PRO A 169 -29.50 8.69 16.15
C PRO A 169 -29.86 9.19 17.55
N SER A 170 -31.08 8.89 17.99
CA SER A 170 -31.52 9.18 19.36
C SER A 170 -30.73 8.34 20.39
N ARG A 171 -30.68 8.84 21.63
CA ARG A 171 -30.01 8.13 22.73
C ARG A 171 -30.70 6.80 23.02
N ARG A 172 -29.90 5.77 23.28
CA ARG A 172 -30.40 4.47 23.73
C ARG A 172 -30.78 4.52 25.22
N SER A 173 -31.42 3.49 25.74
CA SER A 173 -31.81 3.43 27.15
C SER A 173 -30.59 3.31 28.07
N ARG A 174 -30.68 3.88 29.29
CA ARG A 174 -29.58 3.87 30.28
C ARG A 174 -29.03 2.46 30.59
N ARG A 175 -29.91 1.46 30.69
CA ARG A 175 -29.51 0.05 30.90
C ARG A 175 -28.63 -0.49 29.76
N SER A 176 -28.88 -0.06 28.53
CA SER A 176 -28.07 -0.47 27.37
C SER A 176 -26.72 0.26 27.30
N GLU A 177 -26.61 1.45 27.90
CA GLU A 177 -25.36 2.20 28.00
C GLU A 177 -24.38 1.54 28.98
N GLU A 178 -24.86 1.05 30.12
CA GLU A 178 -24.03 0.32 31.10
C GLU A 178 -23.43 -0.95 30.48
N LEU A 179 -24.24 -1.75 29.77
CA LEU A 179 -23.75 -2.91 29.02
C LEU A 179 -22.74 -2.53 27.93
N SER A 180 -22.93 -1.38 27.28
CA SER A 180 -21.99 -0.88 26.26
C SER A 180 -20.66 -0.45 26.91
N LYS A 181 -20.72 0.20 28.07
CA LYS A 181 -19.55 0.58 28.85
C LYS A 181 -18.72 -0.64 29.26
N GLU A 182 -19.36 -1.68 29.80
CA GLU A 182 -18.67 -2.93 30.15
C GLU A 182 -18.00 -3.59 28.94
N LYS A 183 -18.65 -3.59 27.77
CA LYS A 183 -18.06 -4.12 26.54
C LYS A 183 -16.84 -3.33 26.10
N VAL A 184 -16.90 -1.99 26.18
CA VAL A 184 -15.76 -1.12 25.87
C VAL A 184 -14.61 -1.37 26.84
N GLU A 185 -14.88 -1.55 28.13
CA GLU A 185 -13.85 -1.88 29.13
C GLU A 185 -13.19 -3.24 28.86
N ARG A 186 -13.95 -4.27 28.48
CA ARG A 186 -13.39 -5.58 28.08
C ARG A 186 -12.54 -5.46 26.82
N MET A 187 -13.05 -4.78 25.79
CA MET A 187 -12.32 -4.53 24.55
C MET A 187 -11.02 -3.78 24.80
N TRP A 188 -11.03 -2.79 25.71
CA TRP A 188 -9.81 -2.07 26.09
C TRP A 188 -8.77 -2.99 26.73
N LYS A 189 -9.18 -3.89 27.64
CA LYS A 189 -8.26 -4.87 28.25
C LYS A 189 -7.65 -5.79 27.19
N GLU A 190 -8.45 -6.28 26.25
CA GLU A 190 -7.99 -7.13 25.15
C GLU A 190 -7.00 -6.39 24.24
N LEU A 191 -7.32 -5.16 23.83
CA LEU A 191 -6.43 -4.32 23.01
C LEU A 191 -5.12 -3.99 23.74
N HIS A 192 -5.18 -3.76 25.05
CA HIS A 192 -3.98 -3.49 25.86
C HIS A 192 -3.05 -4.71 25.93
N LEU A 193 -3.61 -5.91 26.10
CA LEU A 193 -2.83 -7.14 26.05
C LEU A 193 -2.21 -7.36 24.66
N LEU A 194 -2.97 -7.08 23.60
CA LEU A 194 -2.50 -7.18 22.22
C LEU A 194 -1.35 -6.20 21.96
N GLU A 195 -1.46 -4.96 22.45
CA GLU A 195 -0.37 -3.97 22.39
C GLU A 195 0.90 -4.46 23.11
N ALA A 196 0.76 -5.05 24.30
CA ALA A 196 1.88 -5.60 25.05
C ALA A 196 2.56 -6.76 24.29
N LEU A 197 1.78 -7.66 23.68
CA LEU A 197 2.29 -8.73 22.83
C LEU A 197 3.02 -8.19 21.60
N CYS A 198 2.46 -7.19 20.92
CA CYS A 198 3.13 -6.52 19.80
C CYS A 198 4.48 -5.89 20.23
N LYS A 199 4.55 -5.27 21.41
CA LYS A 199 5.80 -4.72 21.95
C LYS A 199 6.84 -5.81 22.23
N LEU A 200 6.44 -6.94 22.81
CA LEU A 200 7.34 -8.08 23.05
C LEU A 200 7.84 -8.68 21.73
N TYR A 201 6.94 -8.86 20.76
CA TYR A 201 7.31 -9.34 19.42
C TYR A 201 8.29 -8.39 18.72
N GLY A 202 8.06 -7.08 18.82
CA GLY A 202 8.99 -6.06 18.31
C GLY A 202 10.37 -6.14 18.97
N LYS A 203 10.43 -6.36 20.29
CA LYS A 203 11.70 -6.58 21.01
C LYS A 203 12.42 -7.85 20.55
N ARG A 204 11.68 -8.96 20.38
CA ARG A 204 12.23 -10.23 19.89
C ARG A 204 12.86 -10.05 18.51
N ASN A 205 12.14 -9.46 17.56
CA ASN A 205 12.65 -9.23 16.21
C ASN A 205 13.82 -8.23 16.17
N LYS A 206 13.94 -7.34 17.15
CA LYS A 206 15.12 -6.50 17.30
C LYS A 206 16.33 -7.33 17.75
N LEU A 207 16.17 -8.15 18.79
CA LEU A 207 17.23 -9.02 19.28
C LEU A 207 17.68 -10.04 18.23
N GLU A 208 16.76 -10.58 17.42
CA GLU A 208 17.09 -11.46 16.30
C GLU A 208 17.97 -10.75 15.26
N ARG A 209 17.64 -9.50 14.90
CA ARG A 209 18.49 -8.68 14.01
C ARG A 209 19.84 -8.35 14.63
N ASP A 210 19.86 -7.96 15.91
CA ASP A 210 21.11 -7.67 16.63
C ASP A 210 22.01 -8.93 16.67
N LEU A 211 21.42 -10.12 16.78
CA LEU A 211 22.13 -11.40 16.71
C LEU A 211 22.69 -11.66 15.32
N GLU A 212 21.90 -11.47 14.26
CA GLU A 212 22.36 -11.58 12.87
C GLU A 212 23.53 -10.63 12.58
N ASP A 213 23.47 -9.38 13.07
CA ASP A 213 24.53 -8.39 12.91
C ASP A 213 25.83 -8.81 13.63
N VAL A 214 25.72 -9.37 14.83
CA VAL A 214 26.86 -9.93 15.57
C VAL A 214 27.44 -11.12 14.83
N GLU A 215 26.62 -12.03 14.31
CA GLU A 215 27.07 -13.17 13.50
C GLU A 215 27.81 -12.71 12.25
N CYS A 216 27.29 -11.70 11.53
CA CYS A 216 27.95 -11.10 10.36
C CYS A 216 29.30 -10.49 10.75
N SER A 217 29.35 -9.72 11.84
CA SER A 217 30.58 -9.10 12.34
C SER A 217 31.63 -10.14 12.77
N LEU A 218 31.19 -11.24 13.40
CA LEU A 218 32.05 -12.36 13.76
C LEU A 218 32.61 -13.05 12.52
N LEU A 219 31.80 -13.23 11.48
CA LEU A 219 32.25 -13.81 10.21
C LEU A 219 33.28 -12.91 9.51
N GLU A 220 33.04 -11.60 9.49
CA GLU A 220 33.98 -10.62 8.90
C GLU A 220 35.33 -10.59 9.62
N THR A 221 35.30 -10.44 10.95
CA THR A 221 36.51 -10.47 11.78
C THR A 221 37.25 -11.80 11.63
N PHE A 222 36.53 -12.91 11.55
CA PHE A 222 37.11 -14.21 11.27
C PHE A 222 37.78 -14.28 9.89
N CYS A 223 37.13 -13.77 8.84
CA CYS A 223 37.71 -13.72 7.50
C CYS A 223 39.01 -12.91 7.48
N LEU A 224 39.06 -11.80 8.22
CA LEU A 224 40.28 -10.99 8.39
C LEU A 224 41.38 -11.77 9.13
N LEU A 225 41.05 -12.42 10.25
CA LEU A 225 41.99 -13.27 10.99
C LEU A 225 42.52 -14.43 10.14
N MET A 226 41.68 -15.05 9.32
CA MET A 226 42.08 -16.11 8.39
C MET A 226 43.02 -15.59 7.30
N LYS A 227 42.76 -14.41 6.73
CA LYS A 227 43.66 -13.78 5.75
C LYS A 227 45.03 -13.48 6.34
N ASN A 228 45.07 -12.97 7.58
CA ASN A 228 46.30 -12.52 8.23
C ASN A 228 47.07 -13.62 8.98
N SER A 229 46.55 -14.84 9.04
CA SER A 229 47.15 -15.92 9.83
C SER A 229 47.95 -16.93 9.01
N SER A 230 48.93 -17.55 9.68
CA SER A 230 49.77 -18.60 9.09
C SER A 230 48.95 -19.81 8.65
N ARG A 231 49.44 -20.57 7.67
CA ARG A 231 48.76 -21.76 7.13
C ARG A 231 48.43 -22.81 8.19
N LYS A 232 49.26 -22.94 9.23
CA LYS A 232 49.01 -23.84 10.38
C LYS A 232 47.87 -23.32 11.27
N ALA A 233 47.84 -22.02 11.56
CA ALA A 233 46.78 -21.38 12.35
C ALA A 233 45.43 -21.45 11.63
N ARG A 234 45.38 -21.17 10.31
CA ARG A 234 44.18 -21.34 9.48
C ARG A 234 43.60 -22.75 9.53
N LYS A 235 44.45 -23.77 9.40
CA LYS A 235 44.03 -25.18 9.52
C LYS A 235 43.47 -25.52 10.91
N LYS A 236 44.06 -24.96 11.97
CA LYS A 236 43.58 -25.18 13.35
C LYS A 236 42.24 -24.48 13.59
N MET A 237 42.07 -23.26 13.09
CA MET A 237 40.83 -22.49 13.20
C MET A 237 39.69 -23.11 12.40
N GLY A 238 39.90 -23.48 11.14
CA GLY A 238 38.88 -24.14 10.33
C GLY A 238 38.41 -25.50 10.88
N ARG A 239 39.27 -26.23 11.59
CA ARG A 239 38.89 -27.48 12.27
C ARG A 239 37.96 -27.26 13.48
N LYS A 240 38.16 -26.16 14.23
CA LYS A 240 37.31 -25.82 15.37
C LYS A 240 35.89 -25.38 14.95
N ILE A 241 35.76 -24.72 13.80
CA ILE A 241 34.47 -24.19 13.33
C ILE A 241 33.60 -25.27 12.67
N LEU A 242 34.20 -26.19 11.92
CA LEU A 242 33.48 -27.30 11.31
C LEU A 242 33.13 -28.42 12.30
N ASP A 243 33.28 -28.16 13.60
CA ASP A 243 33.12 -29.12 14.68
C ASP A 243 33.89 -30.44 14.44
N ARG A 244 35.02 -30.34 13.73
CA ARG A 244 35.93 -31.46 13.49
C ARG A 244 36.90 -31.55 14.66
N HIS A 245 36.36 -31.78 15.84
CA HIS A 245 37.16 -32.37 16.91
C HIS A 245 37.68 -33.71 16.40
N GLY A 246 39.00 -33.84 16.33
CA GLY A 246 39.66 -34.98 15.71
C GLY A 246 39.20 -36.26 16.36
N LYS A 247 38.42 -37.06 15.62
CA LYS A 247 38.40 -38.50 15.86
C LYS A 247 39.83 -38.96 15.65
N SER A 248 40.50 -39.35 16.73
CA SER A 248 41.73 -40.13 16.63
C SER A 248 41.45 -41.35 15.75
N PRO A 249 42.43 -41.83 14.97
CA PRO A 249 42.26 -43.05 14.21
C PRO A 249 42.15 -44.19 15.21
N LYS A 250 40.93 -44.57 15.57
CA LYS A 250 40.66 -45.89 16.12
C LYS A 250 40.52 -46.83 14.93
N ASP A 251 41.25 -47.91 15.02
CA ASP A 251 41.46 -48.93 14.02
C ASP A 251 40.17 -49.36 13.31
N GLY A 252 40.31 -49.56 11.99
CA GLY A 252 39.54 -50.56 11.25
C GLY A 252 38.03 -50.36 11.14
N VAL A 253 37.56 -49.26 10.57
CA VAL A 253 36.27 -49.27 9.86
C VAL A 253 36.39 -48.47 8.57
N VAL A 254 36.20 -49.17 7.45
CA VAL A 254 36.00 -48.60 6.12
C VAL A 254 34.70 -47.79 6.14
N CYS A 255 34.77 -46.54 6.59
CA CYS A 255 33.67 -45.59 6.47
C CYS A 255 34.03 -44.56 5.40
N ALA A 256 33.32 -44.66 4.27
CA ALA A 256 33.30 -43.72 3.18
C ALA A 256 32.98 -42.29 3.66
N SER A 257 33.99 -41.55 4.10
CA SER A 257 33.88 -40.12 4.43
C SER A 257 34.64 -39.32 3.37
N GLY A 258 33.97 -39.12 2.24
CA GLY A 258 34.46 -38.30 1.13
C GLY A 258 34.68 -36.85 1.57
N THR A 259 35.72 -36.26 1.02
CA THR A 259 36.16 -34.90 1.30
C THR A 259 35.12 -33.90 0.77
N ILE A 260 35.02 -32.69 1.34
CA ILE A 260 34.11 -31.63 0.83
C ILE A 260 34.39 -31.30 -0.65
N GLY A 261 35.62 -31.52 -1.12
CA GLY A 261 35.97 -31.43 -2.54
C GLY A 261 35.18 -32.40 -3.44
N ASP A 262 34.82 -33.59 -2.95
CA ASP A 262 34.09 -34.60 -3.74
C ASP A 262 32.61 -34.23 -3.92
N ILE A 263 32.05 -33.43 -2.99
CA ILE A 263 30.65 -32.96 -3.08
C ILE A 263 30.47 -31.92 -4.18
N MET A 264 31.53 -31.19 -4.55
CA MET A 264 31.43 -30.17 -5.60
C MET A 264 31.42 -30.74 -7.01
N PHE A 265 31.92 -31.97 -7.22
CA PHE A 265 32.06 -32.56 -8.55
C PHE A 265 31.20 -33.83 -8.76
N ASP A 266 30.70 -34.46 -7.70
CA ASP A 266 29.83 -35.63 -7.81
C ASP A 266 28.34 -35.25 -7.92
N ARG A 267 27.81 -35.31 -9.16
CA ARG A 267 26.42 -34.96 -9.50
C ARG A 267 25.38 -35.74 -8.71
N THR A 268 25.66 -36.99 -8.33
CA THR A 268 24.70 -37.82 -7.59
C THR A 268 24.53 -37.33 -6.15
N ARG A 269 25.65 -36.98 -5.51
CA ARG A 269 25.67 -36.41 -4.15
C ARG A 269 25.07 -35.02 -4.09
N ILE A 270 25.29 -34.17 -5.10
CA ILE A 270 24.63 -32.86 -5.19
C ILE A 270 23.11 -33.02 -5.27
N ARG A 271 22.61 -34.01 -6.03
CA ARG A 271 21.18 -34.29 -6.16
C ARG A 271 20.57 -34.73 -4.84
N LEU A 272 21.23 -35.65 -4.14
CA LEU A 272 20.86 -36.10 -2.79
C LEU A 272 20.88 -34.97 -1.75
N LEU A 273 21.86 -34.06 -1.84
CA LEU A 273 21.95 -32.91 -0.94
C LEU A 273 20.79 -31.93 -1.18
N LYS A 274 20.48 -31.63 -2.46
CA LYS A 274 19.34 -30.78 -2.82
C LYS A 274 18.01 -31.38 -2.34
N GLN A 275 17.85 -32.69 -2.48
CA GLN A 275 16.67 -33.41 -1.99
C GLN A 275 16.55 -33.29 -0.46
N ARG A 276 17.64 -33.51 0.28
CA ARG A 276 17.62 -33.35 1.75
C ARG A 276 17.33 -31.92 2.20
N ILE A 277 17.83 -30.91 1.48
CA ILE A 277 17.54 -29.49 1.77
C ILE A 277 16.04 -29.21 1.52
N GLN A 278 15.47 -29.76 0.45
CA GLN A 278 14.05 -29.62 0.15
C GLN A 278 13.17 -30.28 1.22
N GLU A 279 13.49 -31.51 1.60
CA GLU A 279 12.79 -32.25 2.67
C GLU A 279 12.93 -31.57 4.05
N ALA A 280 14.05 -30.88 4.31
CA ALA A 280 14.25 -30.12 5.53
C ALA A 280 13.42 -28.82 5.54
N ARG A 281 13.31 -28.13 4.39
CA ARG A 281 12.44 -26.96 4.23
C ARG A 281 10.97 -27.31 4.41
N GLU A 282 10.53 -28.44 3.85
CA GLU A 282 9.16 -28.94 4.01
C GLU A 282 8.86 -29.31 5.47
N ARG A 283 9.81 -29.92 6.17
CA ARG A 283 9.68 -30.20 7.62
C ARG A 283 9.67 -28.95 8.49
N ALA A 284 10.49 -27.94 8.18
CA ALA A 284 10.47 -26.66 8.91
C ALA A 284 9.13 -25.95 8.73
N CYS A 285 8.61 -25.94 7.50
CA CYS A 285 7.31 -25.37 7.18
C CYS A 285 6.18 -26.04 7.97
N LEU A 286 6.20 -27.37 8.13
CA LEU A 286 5.20 -28.11 8.91
C LEU A 286 5.39 -27.98 10.44
N GLY A 287 6.63 -27.91 10.91
CA GLY A 287 6.96 -27.82 12.34
C GLY A 287 6.57 -26.48 12.99
N GLU A 288 6.59 -25.38 12.24
CA GLU A 288 6.12 -24.07 12.72
C GLU A 288 4.60 -24.10 12.99
N TYR A 289 3.80 -24.72 12.12
CA TYR A 289 2.35 -24.86 12.33
C TYR A 289 2.00 -25.78 13.51
N ASP A 290 2.71 -26.90 13.65
CA ASP A 290 2.44 -27.85 14.74
C ASP A 290 2.84 -27.30 16.12
N SER A 291 3.93 -26.53 16.18
CA SER A 291 4.37 -25.87 17.42
C SER A 291 3.45 -24.72 17.82
N GLU A 292 2.96 -23.93 16.86
CA GLU A 292 1.96 -22.88 17.09
C GLU A 292 0.60 -23.46 17.52
N ALA A 293 0.15 -24.53 16.88
CA ALA A 293 -1.10 -25.23 17.25
C ALA A 293 -1.02 -25.90 18.64
N GLN A 294 0.14 -26.46 19.02
CA GLN A 294 0.36 -27.00 20.36
C GLN A 294 0.43 -25.91 21.43
N ALA A 295 1.05 -24.76 21.14
CA ALA A 295 1.07 -23.61 22.04
C ALA A 295 -0.35 -23.09 22.31
N PHE A 296 -1.17 -22.97 21.27
CA PHE A 296 -2.58 -22.58 21.39
C PHE A 296 -3.41 -23.59 22.20
N LYS A 297 -3.21 -24.90 22.01
CA LYS A 297 -3.89 -25.93 22.80
C LYS A 297 -3.49 -25.89 24.28
N LYS A 298 -2.21 -25.72 24.59
CA LYS A 298 -1.73 -25.61 25.97
C LYS A 298 -2.28 -24.36 26.67
N TYR A 299 -2.31 -23.23 25.97
CA TYR A 299 -2.90 -22.00 26.49
C TYR A 299 -4.40 -22.18 26.79
N ASN A 300 -5.19 -22.70 25.84
CA ASN A 300 -6.62 -22.94 26.07
C ASN A 300 -6.92 -23.92 27.22
N ASN A 301 -6.02 -24.87 27.49
CA ASN A 301 -6.18 -25.78 28.62
C ASN A 301 -5.83 -25.14 29.96
N LEU A 302 -4.95 -24.15 30.00
CA LEU A 302 -4.58 -23.41 31.21
C LEU A 302 -5.68 -22.45 31.71
N TYR A 303 -6.54 -21.97 30.81
CA TYR A 303 -7.59 -20.99 31.11
C TYR A 303 -9.02 -21.59 31.06
N ARG A 304 -9.13 -22.92 31.06
CA ARG A 304 -10.41 -23.65 31.12
C ARG A 304 -10.77 -24.17 32.53
N THR A 305 -9.95 -23.87 33.54
CA THR A 305 -10.26 -24.02 34.98
C THR A 305 -10.59 -22.69 35.59
#